data_AF-A0AAD7J401-F1
#
_entry.id   AF-A0AAD7J401-F1
#
_cell.length_a   1.000
_cell.length_b   1.000
_cell.length_c   1.000
_cell.angle_alpha   90.00
_cell.angle_beta   90.00
_cell.angle_gamma   90.00
#
_symmetry.space_group_name_H-M   'P 1'
#
loop_
_entity.id
_entity.type
_entity.pdbx_description
1 polymer ?
#
loop_
_entity_poly.entity_id
_entity_poly.type
_entity_poly.pdbx_seq_one_letter_code
_entity_poly.pdbx_strand_id
1 'polypeptide(L)'
;MTSLVFDKDSMINTTIQLNLSPAYTVSTRFPGSTTEIRSAGTGTVVGRINRRTYLPDTVAFPDAPNRKAVKISTWLKDAKLADGSPGSVLQLGKESTFLVAHSDYELALFAGDMKTILAHWQPRTGSANRALIIFAGMEKHQTEILAAFLFQEQKIRRRTPMGATTAQAAMTGYMKQ
;
A
#
# COMPACT_ATOMS: atom_id res chain seq x y z
N MET A 1 -6.63 -13.69 10.14
CA MET A 1 -5.87 -12.44 10.02
C MET A 1 -4.47 -12.80 9.56
N THR A 2 -3.99 -12.10 8.55
CA THR A 2 -2.67 -12.29 7.95
C THR A 2 -1.84 -11.04 8.24
N SER A 3 -0.62 -11.22 8.75
CA SER A 3 0.34 -10.13 8.97
C SER A 3 1.50 -10.27 8.00
N LEU A 4 1.65 -9.28 7.12
CA LEU A 4 2.72 -9.18 6.14
C LEU A 4 3.76 -8.19 6.64
N VAL A 5 4.83 -8.70 7.27
CA VAL A 5 5.85 -7.89 7.96
C VAL A 5 6.99 -7.56 7.00
N PHE A 6 7.35 -6.28 6.89
CA PHE A 6 8.44 -5.84 6.04
C PHE A 6 9.78 -6.09 6.74
N ASP A 7 10.80 -6.58 6.02
CA ASP A 7 12.13 -6.86 6.58
C ASP A 7 12.91 -5.59 6.95
N LYS A 8 12.53 -4.45 6.37
CA LYS A 8 13.12 -3.14 6.62
C LYS A 8 12.07 -2.03 6.57
N ASP A 9 12.47 -0.86 7.05
CA ASP A 9 11.68 0.37 6.97
C ASP A 9 11.72 1.01 5.56
N SER A 10 11.57 0.17 4.54
CA SER A 10 11.51 0.59 3.14
C SER A 10 10.47 -0.25 2.43
N MET A 11 9.53 0.44 1.79
CA MET A 11 8.47 -0.14 0.96
C MET A 11 8.95 -0.49 -0.44
N ILE A 12 10.25 -0.31 -0.70
CA ILE A 12 10.93 -0.63 -1.94
C ILE A 12 12.11 -1.55 -1.66
N ASN A 13 12.40 -2.46 -2.60
CA ASN A 13 13.55 -3.38 -2.55
C ASN A 13 13.60 -4.23 -1.27
N THR A 14 12.46 -4.69 -0.76
CA THR A 14 12.25 -5.31 0.57
C THR A 14 11.70 -6.72 0.45
N THR A 15 11.98 -7.56 1.44
CA THR A 15 11.32 -8.85 1.64
C THR A 15 10.16 -8.69 2.60
N ILE A 16 9.03 -9.32 2.28
CA ILE A 16 7.85 -9.34 3.14
C ILE A 16 7.70 -10.75 3.68
N GLN A 17 7.64 -10.85 5.01
CA GLN A 17 7.48 -12.10 5.73
C GLN A 17 6.01 -12.34 6.10
N LEU A 18 5.60 -13.60 6.02
CA LEU A 18 4.36 -14.13 6.57
C LEU A 18 4.73 -15.23 7.56
N ASN A 19 4.34 -15.10 8.82
CA ASN A 19 4.68 -16.07 9.88
C ASN A 19 6.19 -16.37 9.94
N LEU A 20 7.01 -15.31 9.95
CA LEU A 20 8.49 -15.36 9.96
C LEU A 20 9.14 -16.02 8.73
N SER A 21 8.36 -16.40 7.72
CA SER A 21 8.85 -16.98 6.46
C SER A 21 8.73 -15.96 5.33
N PRO A 22 9.73 -15.81 4.45
CA PRO A 22 9.60 -14.95 3.28
C PRO A 22 8.39 -15.36 2.42
N ALA A 23 7.45 -14.44 2.22
CA ALA A 23 6.27 -14.64 1.39
C ALA A 23 6.38 -13.90 0.06
N TYR A 24 6.89 -12.66 0.10
CA TYR A 24 7.08 -11.85 -1.09
C TYR A 24 8.43 -11.15 -1.10
N THR A 25 8.89 -10.80 -2.30
CA THR A 25 9.92 -9.78 -2.50
C THR A 25 9.34 -8.65 -3.32
N VAL A 26 9.57 -7.41 -2.87
CA VAL A 26 9.19 -6.19 -3.57
C VAL A 26 10.45 -5.56 -4.13
N SER A 27 10.53 -5.40 -5.44
CA SER A 27 11.67 -4.76 -6.10
C SER A 27 11.19 -3.56 -6.90
N THR A 28 11.86 -2.42 -6.76
CA THR A 28 11.52 -1.20 -7.48
C THR A 28 12.72 -0.74 -8.27
N ARG A 29 12.63 -0.78 -9.61
CA ARG A 29 13.70 -0.33 -10.51
C ARG A 29 13.81 1.18 -10.49
N PHE A 30 15.02 1.70 -10.32
CA PHE A 30 15.29 3.15 -10.40
C PHE A 30 15.11 3.66 -11.84
N PRO A 31 14.48 4.84 -12.06
CA PRO A 31 14.02 5.84 -11.08
C PRO A 31 12.58 5.62 -10.55
N GLY A 32 12.24 4.44 -10.06
CA GLY A 32 10.94 4.12 -9.49
C GLY A 32 9.84 3.96 -10.53
N SER A 33 10.20 3.52 -11.74
CA SER A 33 9.29 3.35 -12.87
C SER A 33 8.55 2.02 -12.84
N THR A 34 9.11 0.99 -12.22
CA THR A 34 8.46 -0.32 -12.10
C THR A 34 8.70 -0.89 -10.72
N THR A 35 7.62 -1.23 -10.02
CA THR A 35 7.63 -2.03 -8.80
C THR A 35 7.09 -3.42 -9.12
N GLU A 36 7.86 -4.46 -8.87
CA GLU A 36 7.44 -5.86 -9.00
C GLU A 36 7.29 -6.47 -7.62
N ILE A 37 6.18 -7.18 -7.43
CA ILE A 37 5.89 -8.03 -6.28
C ILE A 37 6.05 -9.46 -6.78
N ARG A 38 6.98 -10.21 -6.19
CA ARG A 38 7.26 -11.60 -6.54
C ARG A 38 6.95 -12.50 -5.37
N SER A 39 6.42 -13.69 -5.64
CA SER A 39 6.34 -14.76 -4.66
C SER A 39 7.75 -15.18 -4.27
N ALA A 40 8.06 -15.24 -2.96
CA ALA A 40 9.39 -15.60 -2.50
C ALA A 40 9.72 -17.08 -2.75
N GLY A 41 8.72 -17.96 -2.72
CA GLY A 41 8.92 -19.40 -2.93
C GLY A 41 9.18 -19.79 -4.39
N THR A 42 8.56 -19.08 -5.34
CA THR A 42 8.63 -19.44 -6.77
C THR A 42 9.41 -18.42 -7.62
N GLY A 43 9.64 -17.21 -7.10
CA GLY A 43 10.22 -16.08 -7.85
C GLY A 43 9.31 -15.47 -8.92
N THR A 44 8.08 -15.98 -9.06
CA THR A 44 7.11 -15.53 -10.07
C THR A 44 6.58 -14.14 -9.75
N VAL A 45 6.38 -13.30 -10.77
CA VAL A 45 5.80 -11.96 -10.60
C VAL A 45 4.30 -12.09 -10.39
N VAL A 46 3.84 -11.83 -9.17
CA VAL A 46 2.42 -11.88 -8.79
C VAL A 46 1.74 -10.52 -8.94
N GLY A 47 2.51 -9.43 -8.88
CA GLY A 47 2.03 -8.07 -9.10
C GLY A 47 3.09 -7.18 -9.74
N ARG A 48 2.67 -6.27 -10.62
CA ARG A 48 3.57 -5.28 -11.23
C ARG A 48 2.86 -3.93 -11.32
N ILE A 49 3.47 -2.91 -10.73
CA ILE A 49 3.04 -1.51 -10.80
C ILE A 49 4.03 -0.79 -11.71
N ASN A 50 3.55 -0.25 -12.83
CA ASN A 50 4.36 0.57 -13.72
C ASN A 50 3.94 2.03 -13.58
N ARG A 51 4.87 2.86 -13.14
CA ARG A 51 4.74 4.30 -13.04
C ARG A 51 5.44 4.95 -14.22
N ARG A 52 4.74 5.82 -14.95
CA ARG A 52 5.27 6.41 -16.18
C ARG A 52 5.11 7.92 -16.14
N THR A 53 6.13 8.64 -16.61
CA THR A 53 6.12 10.10 -16.62
C THR A 53 5.12 10.66 -17.64
N TYR A 54 5.06 10.05 -18.82
CA TYR A 54 4.27 10.55 -19.96
C TYR A 54 3.04 9.70 -20.28
N LEU A 55 2.91 8.52 -19.67
CA LEU A 55 1.82 7.59 -19.92
C LEU A 55 1.08 7.31 -18.61
N PRO A 56 -0.17 6.85 -18.67
CA PRO A 56 -0.88 6.45 -17.46
C PRO A 56 -0.14 5.36 -16.69
N ASP A 57 -0.13 5.48 -15.37
CA ASP A 57 0.34 4.41 -14.49
C ASP A 57 -0.55 3.17 -14.66
N THR A 58 0.05 1.99 -14.64
CA THR A 58 -0.66 0.72 -14.80
C THR A 58 -0.32 -0.28 -13.70
N VAL A 59 -1.25 -1.17 -13.41
CA VAL A 59 -1.03 -2.35 -12.57
C VAL A 59 -1.34 -3.61 -13.38
N ALA A 60 -0.60 -4.68 -13.14
CA ALA A 60 -0.84 -6.00 -13.70
C ALA A 60 -0.66 -7.07 -12.62
N PHE A 61 -1.42 -8.17 -12.76
CA PHE A 61 -1.35 -9.34 -11.88
C PHE A 61 -1.12 -10.58 -12.77
N PRO A 62 0.12 -10.83 -13.22
CA PRO A 62 0.41 -11.80 -14.28
C PRO A 62 0.05 -13.25 -13.94
N ASP A 63 0.03 -13.58 -12.66
CA ASP A 63 -0.30 -14.91 -12.14
C ASP A 63 -1.81 -15.24 -12.21
N ALA A 64 -2.64 -14.23 -12.49
CA ALA A 64 -4.07 -14.42 -12.67
C ALA A 64 -4.41 -14.60 -14.18
N PRO A 65 -5.13 -15.68 -14.56
CA PRO A 65 -5.45 -15.95 -15.95
C PRO A 65 -6.22 -14.77 -16.57
N ASN A 66 -5.81 -14.37 -17.78
CA ASN A 66 -6.43 -13.31 -18.58
C ASN A 66 -6.38 -11.89 -18.00
N ARG A 67 -5.60 -11.62 -16.94
CA ARG A 67 -5.48 -10.26 -16.41
C ARG A 67 -4.47 -9.42 -17.19
N LYS A 68 -4.99 -8.65 -18.14
CA LYS A 68 -4.23 -7.57 -18.81
C LYS A 68 -3.86 -6.47 -17.80
N ALA A 69 -2.80 -5.72 -18.11
CA ALA A 69 -2.48 -4.52 -17.37
C ALA A 69 -3.65 -3.52 -17.45
N VAL A 70 -4.06 -2.97 -16.30
CA VAL A 70 -5.14 -1.99 -16.19
C VAL A 70 -4.57 -0.65 -15.72
N LYS A 71 -5.20 0.45 -16.14
CA LYS A 71 -4.84 1.79 -15.68
C LYS A 71 -5.12 1.89 -14.18
N ILE A 72 -4.17 2.45 -13.42
CA ILE A 72 -4.35 2.60 -11.96
C ILE A 72 -5.54 3.50 -11.65
N SER A 73 -5.76 4.58 -12.40
CA SER A 73 -6.93 5.45 -12.22
C SER A 73 -8.29 4.75 -12.40
N THR A 74 -8.30 3.59 -13.07
CA THR A 74 -9.50 2.75 -13.24
C THR A 74 -9.58 1.67 -12.16
N TRP A 75 -8.44 1.11 -11.75
CA TRP A 75 -8.37 0.04 -10.74
C TRP A 75 -8.48 0.55 -9.29
N LEU A 76 -7.81 1.67 -9.01
CA LEU A 76 -7.79 2.38 -7.74
C LEU A 76 -8.20 3.83 -8.02
N LYS A 77 -9.52 4.05 -8.04
CA LYS A 77 -10.12 5.31 -8.50
C LYS A 77 -10.11 6.33 -7.36
N ASP A 78 -9.46 7.48 -7.56
CA ASP A 78 -9.52 8.58 -6.60
C ASP A 78 -10.98 9.03 -6.40
N ALA A 79 -11.37 9.26 -5.14
CA ALA A 79 -12.73 9.63 -4.74
C ALA A 79 -12.71 10.64 -3.59
N LYS A 80 -13.80 11.42 -3.47
CA LYS A 80 -14.12 12.16 -2.26
C LYS A 80 -15.10 11.32 -1.44
N LEU A 81 -14.79 11.14 -0.16
CA LEU A 81 -15.63 10.41 0.78
C LEU A 81 -16.80 11.29 1.26
N ALA A 82 -17.74 10.69 2.00
CA ALA A 82 -18.94 11.38 2.48
C ALA A 82 -18.64 12.58 3.39
N ASP A 83 -17.52 12.53 4.12
CA ASP A 83 -17.00 13.62 4.95
C ASP A 83 -16.18 14.66 4.16
N GLY A 84 -16.09 14.51 2.83
CA GLY A 84 -15.31 15.36 1.94
C GLY A 84 -13.82 15.05 1.89
N SER A 85 -13.33 14.11 2.71
CA SER A 85 -11.92 13.73 2.74
C SER A 85 -11.51 12.96 1.47
N PRO A 86 -10.23 13.05 1.05
CA PRO A 86 -9.74 12.31 -0.10
C PRO A 86 -9.53 10.82 0.24
N GLY A 87 -9.95 9.95 -0.67
CA GLY A 87 -9.68 8.51 -0.61
C GLY A 87 -9.54 7.91 -2.01
N SER A 88 -9.45 6.60 -2.07
CA SER A 88 -9.49 5.86 -3.33
C SER A 88 -10.42 4.66 -3.21
N VAL A 89 -11.21 4.41 -4.25
CA VAL A 89 -12.06 3.22 -4.36
C VAL A 89 -11.26 2.12 -5.06
N LEU A 90 -11.10 0.99 -4.37
CA LEU A 90 -10.51 -0.22 -4.89
C LEU A 90 -11.60 -1.26 -5.12
N GLN A 91 -11.67 -1.82 -6.32
CA GLN A 91 -12.62 -2.89 -6.63
C GLN A 91 -11.97 -4.26 -6.35
N LEU A 92 -12.51 -5.00 -5.37
CA LEU A 92 -12.07 -6.34 -5.02
C LEU A 92 -13.20 -7.33 -5.34
N GLY A 93 -13.13 -7.96 -6.51
CA GLY A 93 -14.24 -8.78 -7.03
C GLY A 93 -15.47 -7.92 -7.33
N LYS A 94 -16.62 -8.25 -6.72
CA LYS A 94 -17.88 -7.49 -6.88
C LYS A 94 -18.06 -6.38 -5.84
N GLU A 95 -17.17 -6.30 -4.86
CA GLU A 95 -17.28 -5.36 -3.75
C GLU A 95 -16.41 -4.13 -3.99
N SER A 96 -16.99 -2.97 -3.73
CA SER A 96 -16.25 -1.71 -3.68
C SER A 96 -15.71 -1.50 -2.27
N THR A 97 -14.41 -1.23 -2.18
CA THR A 97 -13.69 -0.98 -0.94
C THR A 97 -13.02 0.38 -0.99
N PHE A 98 -12.72 0.97 0.16
CA PHE A 98 -12.21 2.33 0.25
C PHE A 98 -10.85 2.35 0.93
N LEU A 99 -9.82 2.75 0.21
CA LEU A 99 -8.46 2.95 0.71
C LEU A 99 -8.27 4.41 1.10
N VAL A 100 -8.02 4.66 2.38
CA VAL A 100 -8.09 6.00 3.00
C VAL A 100 -6.94 6.20 3.96
N ALA A 101 -6.42 7.43 4.04
CA ALA A 101 -5.51 7.81 5.11
C ALA A 101 -6.24 7.81 6.46
N HIS A 102 -5.62 7.27 7.50
CA HIS A 102 -6.25 7.12 8.82
C HIS A 102 -5.30 7.59 9.92
N SER A 103 -5.81 8.23 10.97
CA SER A 103 -4.98 8.74 12.07
C SER A 103 -4.20 7.64 12.77
N ASP A 104 -4.87 6.51 13.04
CA ASP A 104 -4.31 5.45 13.88
C ASP A 104 -3.48 4.45 13.08
N TYR A 105 -3.75 4.34 11.78
CA TYR A 105 -3.18 3.30 10.93
C TYR A 105 -2.31 3.85 9.81
N GLU A 106 -2.18 5.16 9.63
CA GLU A 106 -1.62 5.85 8.44
C GLU A 106 -2.42 5.60 7.14
N LEU A 107 -2.73 4.34 6.82
CA LEU A 107 -3.54 3.93 5.68
C LEU A 107 -4.39 2.71 6.05
N ALA A 108 -5.68 2.75 5.71
CA ALA A 108 -6.61 1.65 5.97
C ALA A 108 -7.53 1.44 4.77
N LEU A 109 -7.92 0.18 4.56
CA LEU A 109 -8.89 -0.28 3.58
C LEU A 109 -10.17 -0.67 4.31
N PHE A 110 -11.28 -0.02 3.96
CA PHE A 110 -12.59 -0.27 4.52
C PHE A 110 -13.50 -0.97 3.52
N ALA A 111 -14.47 -1.71 4.02
CA ALA A 111 -15.59 -2.22 3.24
C ALA A 111 -16.50 -1.07 2.76
N GLY A 112 -17.53 -1.42 1.98
CA GLY A 112 -18.50 -0.47 1.44
C GLY A 112 -19.21 0.40 2.49
N ASP A 113 -19.30 -0.09 3.72
CA ASP A 113 -19.93 0.60 4.87
C ASP A 113 -19.03 1.65 5.55
N MET A 114 -17.76 1.76 5.14
CA MET A 114 -16.75 2.66 5.73
C MET A 114 -16.53 2.46 7.24
N LYS A 115 -16.99 1.34 7.81
CA LYS A 115 -16.88 1.01 9.24
C LYS A 115 -16.06 -0.25 9.46
N THR A 116 -16.21 -1.21 8.56
CA THR A 116 -15.53 -2.49 8.65
C THR A 116 -14.13 -2.38 8.01
N ILE A 117 -13.08 -2.50 8.82
CA ILE A 117 -11.70 -2.52 8.33
C ILE A 117 -11.38 -3.89 7.73
N LEU A 118 -10.85 -3.88 6.51
CA LEU A 118 -10.47 -5.07 5.75
C LEU A 118 -8.95 -5.26 5.71
N ALA A 119 -8.18 -4.17 5.71
CA ALA A 119 -6.74 -4.18 5.83
C ALA A 119 -6.24 -2.83 6.35
N HIS A 120 -5.07 -2.78 6.98
CA HIS A 120 -4.44 -1.51 7.34
C HIS A 120 -2.93 -1.63 7.52
N TRP A 121 -2.23 -0.50 7.44
CA TRP A 121 -0.85 -0.44 7.90
C TRP A 121 -0.82 -0.53 9.43
N GLN A 122 0.09 -1.33 9.95
CA GLN A 122 0.54 -1.26 11.32
C GLN A 122 1.82 -0.41 11.35
N PRO A 123 1.78 0.78 11.97
CA PRO A 123 2.96 1.63 12.11
C PRO A 123 4.09 0.87 12.81
N ARG A 124 5.32 1.31 12.56
CA ARG A 124 6.49 0.80 13.26
C ARG A 124 6.37 1.14 14.74
N THR A 125 6.54 0.15 15.62
CA THR A 125 6.55 0.35 17.07
C THR A 125 7.84 -0.19 17.68
N GLY A 126 8.72 0.70 18.11
CA GLY A 126 10.04 0.33 18.65
C GLY A 126 10.89 -0.45 17.64
N SER A 127 11.14 -1.72 17.95
CA SER A 127 11.90 -2.66 17.12
C SER A 127 11.05 -3.42 16.10
N ALA A 128 9.72 -3.36 16.19
CA ALA A 128 8.84 -4.03 15.24
C ALA A 128 8.78 -3.25 13.94
N ASN A 129 9.16 -3.90 12.84
CA ASN A 129 9.03 -3.32 11.50
C ASN A 129 7.56 -3.08 11.13
N ARG A 130 7.34 -2.21 10.15
CA ARG A 130 6.01 -1.95 9.60
C ARG A 130 5.42 -3.24 9.02
N ALA A 131 4.10 -3.41 9.19
CA ALA A 131 3.39 -4.58 8.68
C ALA A 131 2.08 -4.17 7.98
N LEU A 132 1.67 -4.92 6.96
CA LEU A 132 0.31 -4.85 6.40
C LEU A 132 -0.54 -5.92 7.08
N ILE A 133 -1.57 -5.50 7.79
CA ILE A 133 -2.54 -6.38 8.43
C ILE A 133 -3.72 -6.56 7.50
N ILE A 134 -4.06 -7.82 7.19
CA ILE A 134 -5.19 -8.19 6.32
C ILE A 134 -6.15 -9.06 7.14
N PHE A 135 -7.41 -8.66 7.20
CA PHE A 135 -8.44 -9.36 7.98
C PHE A 135 -8.96 -10.60 7.24
N ALA A 136 -9.61 -11.49 7.99
CA ALA A 136 -10.11 -12.75 7.46
C ALA A 136 -11.14 -12.52 6.34
N GLY A 137 -11.09 -13.35 5.30
CA GLY A 137 -11.94 -13.25 4.11
C GLY A 137 -11.30 -12.50 2.93
N MET A 138 -10.20 -11.80 3.19
CA MET A 138 -9.49 -10.99 2.18
C MET A 138 -8.23 -11.68 1.63
N GLU A 139 -7.91 -12.90 2.07
CA GLU A 139 -6.69 -13.63 1.70
C GLU A 139 -6.58 -13.84 0.18
N LYS A 140 -7.71 -14.09 -0.51
CA LYS A 140 -7.75 -14.25 -1.97
C LYS A 140 -7.39 -12.97 -2.74
N HIS A 141 -7.40 -11.81 -2.07
CA HIS A 141 -7.07 -10.49 -2.62
C HIS A 141 -5.76 -9.93 -2.06
N GLN A 142 -4.98 -10.75 -1.34
CA GLN A 142 -3.78 -10.31 -0.64
C GLN A 142 -2.80 -9.55 -1.54
N THR A 143 -2.57 -10.03 -2.77
CA THR A 143 -1.66 -9.39 -3.73
C THR A 143 -2.19 -8.05 -4.23
N GLU A 144 -3.49 -7.96 -4.55
CA GLU A 144 -4.13 -6.70 -4.95
C GLU A 144 -4.10 -5.66 -3.84
N ILE A 145 -4.40 -6.06 -2.61
CA ILE A 145 -4.34 -5.19 -1.42
C ILE A 145 -2.91 -4.70 -1.22
N LEU A 146 -1.92 -5.61 -1.19
CA LEU A 146 -0.52 -5.24 -1.06
C LEU A 146 -0.09 -4.25 -2.14
N ALA A 147 -0.45 -4.49 -3.41
CA ALA A 147 -0.14 -3.58 -4.50
C ALA A 147 -0.78 -2.20 -4.34
N ALA A 148 -2.03 -2.13 -3.86
CA ALA A 148 -2.74 -0.87 -3.66
C ALA A 148 -2.09 -0.04 -2.54
N PHE A 149 -1.74 -0.69 -1.43
CA PHE A 149 -1.05 -0.08 -0.30
C PHE A 149 0.35 0.43 -0.70
N LEU A 150 1.13 -0.38 -1.42
CA LEU A 150 2.43 0.04 -1.94
C LEU A 150 2.32 1.23 -2.89
N PHE A 151 1.35 1.21 -3.82
CA PHE A 151 1.14 2.32 -4.74
C PHE A 151 0.79 3.63 -3.99
N GLN A 152 -0.14 3.56 -3.05
CA GLN A 152 -0.61 4.72 -2.30
C GLN A 152 0.48 5.31 -1.42
N GLU A 153 1.25 4.47 -0.74
CA GLU A 153 2.42 4.90 0.05
C GLU A 153 3.46 5.62 -0.83
N GLN A 154 3.78 5.05 -2.00
CA GLN A 154 4.69 5.68 -2.95
C GLN A 154 4.12 6.98 -3.55
N LYS A 155 2.79 7.14 -3.62
CA LYS A 155 2.13 8.38 -4.04
C LYS A 155 2.28 9.46 -2.95
N ILE A 156 2.07 9.11 -1.68
CA ILE A 156 2.22 10.01 -0.52
C ILE A 156 3.66 10.50 -0.38
N ARG A 157 4.66 9.60 -0.45
CA ARG A 157 6.08 9.95 -0.30
C ARG A 157 6.61 10.87 -1.40
N ARG A 158 6.02 10.84 -2.61
CA ARG A 158 6.41 11.78 -3.69
C ARG A 158 5.80 13.17 -3.54
N ARG A 159 4.66 13.28 -2.85
CA ARG A 159 4.01 14.57 -2.57
C ARG A 159 4.64 15.32 -1.40
N THR A 160 5.33 14.60 -0.53
CA THR A 160 6.06 15.18 0.60
C THR A 160 7.47 15.56 0.12
N PRO A 161 7.82 16.86 0.01
CA PRO A 161 9.20 17.25 -0.26
C PRO A 161 10.10 16.71 0.85
N MET A 162 11.28 16.17 0.49
CA MET A 162 12.27 15.57 1.40
C MET A 162 12.83 16.50 2.52
N GLY A 163 12.21 17.65 2.79
CA GLY A 163 12.60 18.60 3.83
C GLY A 163 11.59 18.80 4.97
N ALA A 164 10.42 18.15 4.95
CA ALA A 164 9.36 18.46 5.93
C ALA A 164 9.38 17.61 7.22
N THR A 165 10.11 16.48 7.26
CA THR A 165 9.91 15.47 8.31
C THR A 165 10.91 15.54 9.47
N THR A 166 11.32 16.73 9.93
CA THR A 166 11.98 16.87 11.25
C THR A 166 11.77 18.22 11.95
N ALA A 167 11.14 19.23 11.32
CA ALA A 167 11.01 20.56 11.94
C ALA A 167 9.74 20.72 12.82
N GLN A 168 8.70 19.90 12.63
CA GLN A 168 7.39 20.16 13.28
C GLN A 168 7.16 19.44 14.62
N ALA A 169 8.05 18.53 15.02
CA ALA A 169 8.02 17.94 16.37
C ALA A 169 8.86 18.73 17.40
N ALA A 170 9.66 19.72 16.96
CA ALA A 170 10.54 20.50 17.84
C ALA A 170 9.99 21.89 18.23
N MET A 171 8.88 22.36 17.65
CA MET A 171 8.39 23.74 17.86
C MET A 171 7.19 23.89 18.83
N THR A 172 6.67 22.81 19.40
CA THR A 172 5.58 22.90 20.40
C THR A 172 6.08 22.89 21.86
N GLY A 173 7.41 22.88 22.07
CA GLY A 173 8.04 22.85 23.40
C GLY A 173 8.53 24.19 23.96
N TYR A 174 8.43 25.29 23.21
CA TYR A 174 9.04 26.57 23.60
C TYR A 174 8.04 27.74 23.55
N MET A 175 7.00 27.70 24.38
CA MET A 175 6.30 28.91 24.86
C MET A 175 5.64 28.62 26.21
N LYS A 176 6.46 28.45 27.25
CA LYS A 176 6.08 28.72 28.64
C LYS A 176 7.31 29.23 29.39
N GLN A 177 7.49 30.54 29.41
CA GLN A 177 7.92 31.32 30.57
C GLN A 177 7.21 32.66 30.51
#